data_AF-A0A7W1JN66-F1
#
_entry.id   AF-A0A7W1JN66-F1
#
_cell.length_a   1.000
_cell.length_b   1.000
_cell.length_c   1.000
_cell.angle_alpha   90.00
_cell.angle_beta   90.00
_cell.angle_gamma   90.00
#
_symmetry.space_group_name_H-M   'P 1'
#
loop_
_entity.id
_entity.type
_entity.pdbx_description
1 polymer ?
#
loop_
_entity_poly.entity_id
_entity_poly.type
_entity_poly.pdbx_seq_one_letter_code
_entity_poly.pdbx_strand_id
1 'polypeptide(L)'
;MASIFKRKSKDGKRFTWRAVVRMKGYPTASKSFERKQEADDWGARKPCAVLNKVNLIIPRVVYSQHKNQYTYANLMSRLYGDGALDYHRTPKA
;
A
#
# COMPACT_ATOMS: atom_id res chain seq x y z
N MET A 1 12.46 3.51 2.44
CA MET A 1 11.76 3.71 3.73
C MET A 1 11.77 5.19 4.09
N ALA A 2 10.74 5.66 4.81
CA ALA A 2 10.65 7.05 5.27
C ALA A 2 11.34 7.21 6.62
N SER A 3 12.14 8.25 6.79
CA SER A 3 12.77 8.62 8.07
C SER A 3 12.05 9.83 8.66
N ILE A 4 11.73 9.76 9.95
CA ILE A 4 10.95 10.81 10.64
C ILE A 4 11.82 11.42 11.74
N PHE A 5 11.95 12.74 11.69
CA PHE A 5 12.80 13.50 12.60
C PHE A 5 11.96 14.46 13.42
N LYS A 6 12.13 14.43 14.74
CA LYS A 6 11.55 15.43 15.65
C LYS A 6 12.51 16.62 15.73
N ARG A 7 12.02 17.83 15.44
CA ARG A 7 12.78 19.08 15.62
C ARG A 7 12.07 19.99 16.60
N LYS A 8 12.83 20.60 17.50
CA LYS A 8 12.34 21.72 18.31
C LYS A 8 12.36 22.97 17.44
N SER A 9 11.28 23.75 17.48
CA SER A 9 11.28 25.09 16.90
C SER A 9 12.28 25.99 17.64
N LYS A 10 12.79 27.02 16.97
CA LYS A 10 13.75 27.98 17.53
C LYS A 10 13.20 28.64 18.81
N ASP A 11 11.88 28.84 18.86
CA ASP A 11 11.19 29.45 20.00
C ASP A 11 10.93 28.48 21.17
N GLY A 12 11.38 27.22 21.07
CA GLY A 12 11.27 26.19 22.12
C GLY A 12 9.85 25.69 22.45
N LYS A 13 8.81 26.44 22.07
CA LYS A 13 7.41 26.16 22.43
C LYS A 13 6.74 25.06 21.59
N ARG A 14 7.24 24.77 20.38
CA ARG A 14 6.61 23.81 19.46
C ARG A 14 7.59 22.75 18.97
N PHE A 15 7.08 21.54 18.84
CA PHE A 15 7.77 20.44 18.17
C PHE A 15 7.23 20.30 16.76
N THR A 16 8.11 20.20 15.79
CA THR A 16 7.77 19.86 14.40
C THR A 16 8.33 18.50 14.05
N TRP A 17 7.61 17.79 13.19
CA TRP A 17 7.97 16.46 12.71
C TRP A 17 8.30 16.58 11.23
N ARG A 18 9.54 16.24 10.86
CA ARG A 18 9.97 16.24 9.47
C ARG A 18 10.03 14.82 8.95
N ALA A 19 9.22 14.51 7.95
CA ALA A 19 9.32 13.26 7.20
C ALA A 19 10.26 13.46 6.00
N VAL A 20 11.17 12.51 5.80
CA VAL A 20 12.12 12.47 4.68
C VAL A 20 12.00 11.11 4.01
N VAL A 21 11.72 11.11 2.71
CA VAL A 21 11.61 9.90 1.89
C VAL A 21 12.77 9.91 0.90
N ARG A 22 13.62 8.88 0.99
CA ARG A 22 14.71 8.62 0.05
C ARG A 22 14.40 7.34 -0.71
N MET A 23 14.40 7.43 -2.03
CA MET A 23 14.28 6.29 -2.94
C MET A 23 15.41 6.36 -3.97
N LYS A 24 16.02 5.21 -4.28
CA LYS A 24 17.13 5.13 -5.22
C LYS A 24 16.64 5.58 -6.61
N GLY A 25 17.39 6.49 -7.25
CA GLY A 25 17.03 7.04 -8.57
C GLY A 25 15.99 8.17 -8.55
N TYR A 26 15.57 8.65 -7.37
CA TYR A 26 14.58 9.72 -7.25
C TYR A 26 15.08 10.87 -6.37
N PRO A 27 14.65 12.12 -6.65
CA PRO A 27 14.89 13.24 -5.76
C PRO A 27 14.35 12.96 -4.36
N THR A 28 15.10 13.39 -3.35
CA THR A 28 14.67 13.26 -1.96
C THR A 28 13.46 14.16 -1.70
N ALA A 29 12.35 13.57 -1.23
CA ALA A 29 11.17 14.33 -0.82
C ALA A 29 11.20 14.58 0.68
N SER A 30 10.90 15.80 1.13
CA SER A 30 10.76 16.09 2.56
C SER A 30 9.62 17.05 2.83
N LYS A 31 8.93 16.88 3.97
CA LYS A 31 7.87 17.77 4.43
C LYS A 31 7.84 17.82 5.96
N SER A 32 7.44 18.96 6.50
CA SER A 32 7.30 19.20 7.95
C SER A 32 5.83 19.22 8.35
N PHE A 33 5.54 18.72 9.54
CA PHE A 33 4.21 18.57 10.12
C PHE A 33 4.25 18.97 11.60
N GLU A 34 3.10 19.33 12.16
CA GLU A 34 2.97 19.63 13.60
C GLU A 34 2.74 18.36 14.41
N ARG A 35 2.07 17.36 13.82
CA ARG A 35 1.74 16.08 14.46
C ARG A 35 2.62 14.96 13.94
N LYS A 36 2.99 14.03 14.83
CA LYS A 36 3.77 12.84 14.48
C LYS A 36 2.99 11.94 13.51
N GLN A 37 1.71 11.71 13.83
CA GLN A 37 0.85 10.82 13.05
C GLN A 37 0.71 11.27 11.59
N GLU A 38 0.58 12.58 11.34
CA GLU A 38 0.55 13.11 9.99
C GLU A 38 1.87 12.89 9.23
N ALA A 39 3.01 12.96 9.92
CA ALA A 39 4.32 12.68 9.33
C ALA A 39 4.49 11.19 9.00
N ASP A 40 4.00 10.30 9.86
CA ASP A 40 3.95 8.84 9.64
C ASP A 40 3.06 8.50 8.43
N ASP A 41 1.81 8.98 8.41
CA ASP A 41 0.84 8.74 7.33
C ASP A 41 1.34 9.26 5.98
N TRP A 42 1.98 10.43 5.99
CA TRP A 42 2.58 11.01 4.80
C TRP A 42 3.79 10.21 4.32
N GLY A 43 4.64 9.75 5.24
CA GLY A 43 5.78 8.89 4.95
C GLY A 43 5.38 7.54 4.37
N ALA A 44 4.25 6.98 4.79
CA ALA A 44 3.68 5.74 4.23
C ALA A 44 3.07 5.95 2.84
N ARG A 45 2.35 7.06 2.61
CA ARG A 45 1.68 7.35 1.33
C ARG A 45 2.62 7.82 0.22
N LYS A 46 3.68 8.57 0.55
CA LYS A 46 4.55 9.20 -0.45
C LYS A 46 5.35 8.26 -1.35
N PRO A 47 5.96 7.16 -0.86
CA PRO A 47 6.63 6.19 -1.71
C PRO A 47 5.70 5.64 -2.78
N CYS A 48 4.47 5.24 -2.39
CA CYS A 48 3.43 4.78 -3.30
C CYS A 48 3.03 5.87 -4.32
N ALA A 49 2.86 7.11 -3.88
CA ALA A 49 2.53 8.22 -4.78
C ALA A 49 3.66 8.59 -5.76
N VAL A 50 4.92 8.54 -5.33
CA VAL A 50 6.07 8.83 -6.21
C VAL A 50 6.24 7.70 -7.24
N LEU A 51 6.06 6.44 -6.85
CA LEU A 51 6.02 5.31 -7.79
C LEU A 51 4.84 5.43 -8.78
N ASN A 52 3.65 5.78 -8.30
CA ASN A 52 2.47 5.94 -9.15
C ASN A 52 2.57 7.11 -10.12
N LYS A 53 3.20 8.23 -9.73
CA LYS A 53 3.44 9.37 -10.64
C LYS A 53 4.39 9.03 -11.78
N VAL A 54 5.34 8.12 -11.57
CA VAL A 54 6.29 7.69 -12.59
C VAL A 54 5.67 6.62 -13.50
N ASN A 55 4.81 5.75 -12.96
CA ASN A 55 3.98 4.82 -13.74
C ASN A 55 2.95 5.52 -14.66
N LEU A 56 2.80 6.84 -14.57
CA LEU A 56 2.02 7.66 -15.50
C LEU A 56 2.87 8.24 -16.65
N ILE A 57 4.20 8.30 -16.49
CA ILE A 57 5.15 8.82 -17.49
C ILE A 57 5.74 7.66 -18.32
N ILE A 58 5.97 6.50 -17.69
CA ILE A 58 6.25 5.25 -18.39
C ILE A 58 4.88 4.67 -18.77
N PRO A 59 4.62 4.30 -20.04
CA PRO A 59 3.36 3.67 -20.40
C PRO A 59 3.16 2.47 -19.49
N ARG A 60 2.07 2.52 -18.73
CA ARG A 60 1.61 1.48 -17.82
C ARG A 60 1.67 0.15 -18.58
N VAL A 61 2.70 -0.66 -18.34
CA VAL A 61 2.53 -2.10 -18.48
C VAL A 61 1.52 -2.43 -17.39
N VAL A 62 0.26 -2.45 -17.82
CA VAL A 62 -0.88 -2.82 -17.00
C VAL A 62 -0.58 -4.21 -16.51
N TYR A 63 -0.08 -4.34 -15.28
CA TYR A 63 -0.07 -5.62 -14.61
C TYR A 63 -1.53 -6.02 -14.41
N SER A 64 -1.96 -6.86 -15.35
CA SER A 64 -3.15 -7.69 -15.40
C SER A 64 -4.35 -7.15 -14.63
N GLN A 65 -5.26 -6.49 -15.35
CA GLN A 65 -6.66 -6.86 -15.15
C GLN A 65 -6.69 -8.38 -15.18
N HIS A 66 -7.13 -9.01 -14.10
CA HIS A 66 -7.20 -10.45 -13.95
C HIS A 66 -7.92 -11.09 -15.14
N LYS A 67 -7.20 -11.38 -16.22
CA LYS A 67 -7.54 -12.43 -17.18
C LYS A 67 -7.09 -13.74 -16.57
N ASN A 68 -7.52 -14.02 -15.34
CA ASN A 68 -7.56 -15.40 -14.87
C ASN A 68 -8.67 -16.02 -15.69
N GLN A 69 -8.32 -16.57 -16.86
CA GLN A 69 -9.08 -17.68 -17.41
C GLN A 69 -8.93 -18.79 -16.37
N TYR A 70 -9.81 -18.80 -15.37
CA TYR A 70 -9.80 -19.85 -14.37
C TYR A 70 -10.03 -21.16 -15.10
N THR A 71 -8.98 -21.97 -15.24
CA THR A 71 -9.11 -23.34 -15.71
C THR A 71 -10.08 -24.07 -14.77
N TYR A 72 -10.89 -24.98 -15.30
CA TYR A 72 -11.87 -25.76 -14.53
C TYR A 72 -11.30 -26.29 -13.20
N ALA A 73 -10.06 -26.80 -13.21
CA ALA A 73 -9.37 -27.28 -12.01
C ALA A 73 -9.25 -26.22 -10.89
N ASN A 74 -9.00 -24.96 -11.24
CA ASN A 74 -8.81 -23.87 -10.27
C ASN A 74 -10.15 -23.47 -9.61
N LEU A 75 -11.25 -23.55 -10.37
CA LEU A 75 -12.59 -23.35 -9.83
C LEU A 75 -12.99 -24.50 -8.89
N MET A 76 -12.68 -25.75 -9.28
CA MET A 76 -12.97 -26.92 -8.45
C MET A 76 -12.19 -26.91 -7.14
N SER A 77 -10.90 -26.58 -7.16
CA SER A 77 -10.09 -26.51 -5.93
C SER A 77 -10.61 -25.47 -4.93
N ARG A 78 -11.10 -24.32 -5.41
CA ARG A 78 -11.76 -23.33 -4.56
C ARG A 78 -13.09 -23.84 -4.00
N LEU A 79 -13.91 -24.47 -4.85
CA LEU A 79 -15.20 -25.02 -4.44
C LEU A 79 -15.07 -26.05 -3.31
N TYR A 80 -14.03 -26.89 -3.36
CA TYR A 80 -13.74 -27.85 -2.29
C TYR A 80 -13.11 -27.20 -1.06
N GLY A 81 -12.29 -26.15 -1.23
CA GLY A 81 -11.62 -25.46 -0.12
C GLY A 81 -12.52 -24.52 0.67
N ASP A 82 -13.50 -23.89 0.01
CA ASP A 82 -14.44 -22.95 0.62
C ASP A 82 -15.58 -23.66 1.38
N GLY A 83 -15.63 -25.01 1.37
CA GLY A 83 -16.60 -25.83 2.13
C GLY A 83 -18.06 -25.67 1.67
N ALA A 84 -18.31 -24.94 0.57
CA ALA A 84 -19.65 -24.60 0.10
C ALA A 84 -20.48 -25.83 -0.35
N LEU A 85 -19.83 -26.98 -0.57
CA LEU A 85 -20.50 -28.22 -0.99
C LEU A 85 -20.97 -29.10 0.18
N ASP A 86 -20.52 -28.85 1.40
CA ASP A 86 -20.89 -29.67 2.57
C ASP A 86 -22.34 -29.44 3.02
N TYR A 87 -22.95 -28.31 2.64
CA TYR A 87 -24.31 -27.95 3.04
C TYR A 87 -25.43 -28.54 2.16
N HIS A 88 -25.09 -29.22 1.06
CA HIS A 88 -26.09 -29.81 0.15
C HIS A 88 -26.27 -31.32 0.31
N ARG A 89 -25.52 -31.98 1.18
CA ARG A 89 -25.91 -33.31 1.67
C ARG A 89 -27.06 -33.14 2.64
N THR A 90 -28.27 -33.21 2.09
CA THR A 90 -29.50 -33.46 2.84
C THR A 90 -29.25 -34.47 3.95
N PRO A 91 -29.77 -34.24 5.18
CA PRO A 91 -29.75 -35.28 6.19
C PRO A 91 -30.49 -36.49 5.62
N LYS A 92 -29.84 -37.66 5.66
CA LYS A 92 -30.48 -38.93 5.33
C LYS A 92 -31.71 -39.07 6.24
N ALA A 93 -32.86 -39.35 5.61
CA ALA A 93 -34.07 -39.85 6.28
C ALA A 93 -33.78 -41.16 7.03
#